data_AF-A0A2I1HPM9-F1
#
_entry.id   AF-A0A2I1HPM9-F1
#
_cell.length_a   1.000
_cell.length_b   1.000
_cell.length_c   1.000
_cell.angle_alpha   90.00
_cell.angle_beta   90.00
_cell.angle_gamma   90.00
#
_symmetry.space_group_name_H-M   'P 1'
#
loop_
_entity.id
_entity.type
_entity.pdbx_description
1 polymer ?
#
loop_
_entity_poly.entity_id
_entity_poly.type
_entity_poly.pdbx_seq_one_letter_code
_entity_poly.pdbx_strand_id
1 'polypeptide(L)' 'LDAEQYALKVYMNTFYSTAGDSKSPFFLRELAGSVTSAGRRNIKLVADFVKSKGFQIKYGDTDSLYL' A
#
# COMPACT_ATOMS: atom_id res chain seq x y z
N LEU A 1 -23.76 6.98 -1.22
CA LEU A 1 -22.72 6.45 -0.30
C LEU A 1 -21.64 5.67 -1.05
N ASP A 2 -21.98 4.62 -1.80
CA ASP A 2 -20.96 3.74 -2.45
C ASP A 2 -20.07 4.45 -3.47
N ALA A 3 -20.65 5.32 -4.30
CA ALA A 3 -19.88 6.08 -5.30
C ALA A 3 -18.87 7.05 -4.65
N GLU A 4 -19.21 7.62 -3.50
CA GLU A 4 -18.34 8.55 -2.78
C GLU A 4 -17.16 7.83 -2.13
N GLN A 5 -17.41 6.70 -1.48
CA GLN A 5 -16.36 5.84 -0.93
C GLN A 5 -15.43 5.31 -2.03
N TYR A 6 -16.01 4.94 -3.18
CA TYR A 6 -15.24 4.49 -4.34
C TYR A 6 -14.37 5.61 -4.92
N ALA A 7 -14.91 6.81 -5.07
CA ALA A 7 -14.15 7.97 -5.54
C ALA A 7 -12.98 8.29 -4.60
N LEU A 8 -13.20 8.26 -3.28
CA LEU A 8 -12.13 8.43 -2.30
C LEU A 8 -11.06 7.35 -2.40
N LYS A 9 -11.46 6.09 -2.56
CA LYS A 9 -10.52 4.97 -2.74
C LYS A 9 -9.65 5.15 -3.98
N VAL A 10 -10.27 5.48 -5.12
CA VAL A 10 -9.56 5.71 -6.38
C VAL A 10 -8.60 6.89 -6.25
N TYR A 11 -9.05 7.99 -5.64
CA TYR A 11 -8.22 9.15 -5.38
C TYR A 11 -6.98 8.80 -4.55
N MET A 12 -7.15 8.12 -3.41
CA MET A 12 -6.04 7.75 -2.53
C MET A 12 -5.04 6.81 -3.20
N ASN A 13 -5.51 5.82 -3.95
CA ASN A 13 -4.64 4.89 -4.68
C ASN A 13 -3.83 5.59 -5.77
N THR A 14 -4.40 6.63 -6.39
CA THR A 14 -3.75 7.39 -7.46
C THR A 14 -2.78 8.43 -6.90
N PHE A 15 -3.16 9.11 -5.82
CA PHE A 15 -2.41 10.23 -5.25
C PHE A 15 -1.00 9.83 -4.83
N TYR A 16 -0.83 8.65 -4.22
CA TYR A 16 0.49 8.11 -3.90
C TYR A 16 1.40 8.00 -5.14
N SER A 17 0.87 7.48 -6.25
CA SER A 17 1.61 7.34 -7.51
C SER A 17 2.02 8.71 -8.06
N THR A 18 1.09 9.68 -8.02
CA THR A 18 1.34 11.06 -8.45
C THR A 18 2.37 11.78 -7.56
N ALA A 19 2.42 11.50 -6.26
CA ALA A 19 3.42 12.05 -5.35
C ALA A 19 4.82 11.40 -5.52
N GLY A 20 4.87 10.18 -6.06
CA GLY A 20 6.12 9.46 -6.34
C GLY A 20 6.75 9.75 -7.70
N ASP A 21 6.00 10.30 -8.65
CA ASP A 21 6.48 10.65 -9.99
C ASP A 21 7.21 12.00 -10.00
N SER A 22 8.50 12.00 -10.36
CA SER A 22 9.32 13.22 -10.41
C SER A 22 8.90 14.23 -11.47
N LYS A 23 8.02 13.85 -12.40
CA LYS A 23 7.45 14.76 -13.42
C LYS A 23 6.17 15.43 -12.96
N SER A 24 5.58 14.98 -11.85
CA SER A 24 4.35 15.52 -11.30
C SER A 24 4.60 16.86 -10.59
N PRO A 25 3.70 17.85 -10.73
CA PRO A 25 3.76 19.07 -9.92
C PRO A 25 3.51 18.81 -8.43
N PHE A 26 3.03 17.61 -8.08
CA PHE A 26 2.83 17.15 -6.70
C PHE A 26 3.92 16.19 -6.23
N PHE A 27 5.06 16.13 -6.92
CA PHE A 27 6.17 15.27 -6.52
C PHE A 27 6.66 15.59 -5.10
N LEU A 28 6.57 14.59 -4.22
CA LEU A 28 7.00 14.69 -2.83
C LEU A 28 7.71 13.41 -2.43
N ARG A 29 9.03 13.36 -2.68
CA ARG A 29 9.85 12.16 -2.48
C ARG A 29 9.78 11.61 -1.06
N GLU A 30 9.81 12.49 -0.05
CA GLU A 30 9.77 12.08 1.35
C GLU A 30 8.44 11.43 1.73
N LEU A 31 7.33 11.94 1.20
CA LEU A 31 6.01 11.34 1.39
C LEU A 31 5.97 9.95 0.74
N ALA A 32 6.38 9.84 -0.53
CA ALA A 32 6.39 8.55 -1.23
C ALA A 32 7.29 7.51 -0.52
N GLY A 33 8.47 7.93 -0.05
CA GLY A 33 9.38 7.09 0.72
C GLY A 33 8.81 6.66 2.07
N SER A 34 8.15 7.57 2.78
CA SER A 34 7.51 7.30 4.07
C SER A 34 6.35 6.31 3.92
N VAL A 35 5.49 6.51 2.92
CA VAL A 35 4.37 5.59 2.61
C VAL A 35 4.90 4.20 2.23
N THR A 36 5.93 4.13 1.38
CA THR A 36 6.56 2.84 1.02
C THR A 36 7.11 2.11 2.25
N SER A 37 7.78 2.84 3.14
CA SER A 37 8.40 2.26 4.34
C SER A 37 7.34 1.74 5.32
N ALA A 38 6.27 2.51 5.53
CA ALA A 38 5.13 2.11 6.34
C ALA A 38 4.41 0.88 5.73
N GLY A 39 4.18 0.87 4.42
CA GLY A 39 3.58 -0.25 3.69
C GLY A 39 4.37 -1.55 3.88
N ARG A 40 5.69 -1.51 3.67
CA ARG A 40 6.58 -2.67 3.89
C ARG A 40 6.53 -3.18 5.32
N ARG A 41 6.52 -2.27 6.31
CA ARG A 41 6.38 -2.64 7.73
C ARG A 41 5.06 -3.36 7.99
N ASN A 42 3.95 -2.84 7.44
CA ASN A 42 2.62 -3.41 7.63
C ASN A 42 2.50 -4.79 6.97
N ILE A 43 2.94 -4.95 5.72
CA ILE A 43 2.91 -6.25 5.03
C ILE A 43 3.71 -7.31 5.79
N LYS A 44 4.88 -6.95 6.33
CA LYS A 44 5.66 -7.87 7.17
C LYS A 44 4.92 -8.27 8.44
N LEU A 45 4.30 -7.31 9.14
CA LEU A 45 3.50 -7.59 10.34
C LEU A 45 2.34 -8.55 10.05
N VAL A 46 1.63 -8.34 8.94
CA VAL A 46 0.53 -9.23 8.53
C VAL A 46 1.07 -10.61 8.12
N ALA A 47 2.18 -10.68 7.41
CA ALA A 47 2.80 -11.95 7.04
C ALA A 47 3.21 -12.77 8.27
N ASP A 48 3.82 -12.12 9.26
CA ASP A 48 4.20 -12.76 10.52
C ASP A 48 2.96 -13.23 11.30
N PHE A 49 1.91 -12.40 11.35
CA PHE A 49 0.62 -12.77 11.96
C PHE A 49 0.01 -14.01 11.29
N VAL A 50 -0.06 -14.04 9.96
CA VAL A 50 -0.68 -15.15 9.24
C VAL A 50 0.13 -16.44 9.36
N LYS A 51 1.47 -16.36 9.32
CA LYS A 51 2.35 -17.51 9.63
C LYS A 51 2.15 -18.03 11.05
N SER A 52 1.99 -17.15 12.04
CA SER A 52 1.73 -17.54 13.44
C SER A 52 0.42 -18.31 13.62
N LYS A 53 -0.52 -18.16 12.67
CA LYS A 53 -1.79 -18.89 12.63
C LYS A 53 -1.69 -20.24 11.88
N GLY A 54 -0.50 -20.61 11.40
CA GLY A 54 -0.25 -21.88 10.71
C GLY A 54 -0.53 -21.86 9.21
N PHE A 55 -0.83 -20.70 8.62
CA PHE A 55 -1.00 -20.57 7.17
C PHE A 55 0.35 -20.42 6.48
N GLN A 56 0.48 -21.04 5.31
CA GLN A 56 1.59 -20.80 4.40
C GLN A 56 1.28 -19.57 3.54
N ILE A 57 2.31 -18.79 3.19
CA ILE A 57 2.19 -17.68 2.24
C ILE A 57 2.80 -18.15 0.92
N LYS A 58 2.01 -18.15 -0.15
CA LYS A 58 2.44 -18.50 -1.51
C LYS A 58 3.08 -17.32 -2.23
N TYR A 59 2.52 -16.12 -2.05
CA TYR A 59 2.97 -14.91 -2.70
C TYR A 59 2.60 -13.67 -1.87
N GLY A 60 3.31 -12.57 -2.06
CA GLY A 60 3.00 -11.29 -1.46
C GLY A 60 3.52 -10.13 -2.31
N ASP A 61 2.77 -9.04 -2.34
CA ASP A 61 3.16 -7.78 -2.97
C ASP A 61 3.11 -6.61 -1.96
N THR A 62 2.93 -5.38 -2.45
CA THR A 62 2.93 -4.16 -1.64
C THR A 62 1.75 -4.01 -0.69
N ASP A 63 0.63 -4.67 -0.99
CA ASP A 63 -0.65 -4.45 -0.33
C ASP A 63 -1.48 -5.73 -0.14
N SER A 64 -0.98 -6.88 -0.60
CA SER A 64 -1.65 -8.17 -0.51
C SER A 64 -0.72 -9.33 -0.20
N LEU A 65 -1.29 -10.37 0.41
CA LEU A 65 -0.67 -11.66 0.71
C LEU A 65 -1.61 -12.77 0.25
N TYR A 66 -1.06 -13.77 -0.43
CA TYR A 66 -1.78 -14.93 -0.93
C TYR A 66 -1.33 -16.16 -0.13
N LEU A 67 -2.29 -16.91 0.38
CA LEU A 67 -2.08 -18.08 1.24
C LEU A 67 -2.18 -19.40 0.48
#